data_AF-A0A3R6EGT3-F1
#
_entry.id   AF-A0A3R6EGT3-F1
#
_cell.length_a   1.000
_cell.length_b   1.000
_cell.length_c   1.000
_cell.angle_alpha   90.00
_cell.angle_beta   90.00
_cell.angle_gamma   90.00
#
_symmetry.space_group_name_H-M   'P 1'
#
loop_
_entity.id
_entity.type
_entity.pdbx_description
1 polymer ?
#
loop_
_entity_poly.entity_id
_entity_poly.type
_entity_poly.pdbx_seq_one_letter_code
_entity_poly.pdbx_strand_id
1 'polypeptide(L)'
;MKNPYTILGVSQDATNQDIIRAVAMAMRKREYSTREIAEARTILSKPATRLAADFTLPIFPARKKITPIEPTVQVSGLTVEKLNPNKYDSL
;
A
#
# COMPACT_ATOMS: atom_id res chain seq x y z
N MET A 1 -2.35 7.21 7.97
CA MET A 1 -3.82 7.19 8.17
C MET A 1 -4.40 6.22 7.16
N LYS A 2 -5.22 5.24 7.58
CA LYS A 2 -5.91 4.34 6.65
C LYS A 2 -6.99 5.10 5.88
N ASN A 3 -7.39 4.61 4.72
CA ASN A 3 -8.37 5.29 3.89
C ASN A 3 -9.74 5.33 4.61
N PRO A 4 -10.43 6.48 4.68
CA PRO A 4 -11.70 6.60 5.40
C PRO A 4 -12.81 5.66 4.91
N TYR A 5 -12.83 5.33 3.61
CA TYR A 5 -13.76 4.34 3.04
C TYR A 5 -13.53 2.94 3.63
N THR A 6 -12.26 2.57 3.86
CA THR A 6 -11.90 1.29 4.49
C THR A 6 -12.20 1.26 5.98
N ILE A 7 -12.09 2.39 6.67
CA ILE A 7 -12.39 2.52 8.11
C ILE A 7 -13.90 2.35 8.36
N LEU A 8 -14.72 3.02 7.53
CA LEU A 8 -16.18 2.96 7.65
C LEU A 8 -16.79 1.73 6.94
N GLY A 9 -16.05 1.09 6.04
CA GLY A 9 -16.52 -0.06 5.27
C GLY A 9 -17.60 0.32 4.26
N VAL A 10 -17.45 1.50 3.63
CA VAL A 10 -18.39 2.03 2.62
C VAL A 10 -17.70 2.23 1.28
N SER A 11 -18.47 2.17 0.21
CA SER A 11 -18.00 2.42 -1.15
C SER A 11 -17.88 3.93 -1.44
N GLN A 12 -17.17 4.31 -2.50
CA GLN A 12 -16.97 5.72 -2.91
C GLN A 12 -18.27 6.43 -3.31
N ASP A 13 -19.25 5.69 -3.81
CA ASP A 13 -20.59 6.15 -4.17
C ASP A 13 -21.54 6.32 -2.97
N ALA A 14 -21.08 6.02 -1.74
CA ALA A 14 -21.90 6.10 -0.54
C ALA A 14 -22.50 7.49 -0.32
N THR A 15 -23.78 7.54 0.00
CA THR A 15 -24.45 8.80 0.37
C THR A 15 -24.05 9.22 1.77
N ASN A 16 -24.31 10.48 2.13
CA ASN A 16 -24.09 10.95 3.51
C ASN A 16 -24.89 10.15 4.54
N GLN A 17 -26.08 9.64 4.17
CA GLN A 17 -26.88 8.78 5.05
C GLN A 17 -26.22 7.41 5.25
N ASP A 18 -25.58 6.85 4.24
CA ASP A 18 -24.84 5.59 4.34
C ASP A 18 -23.60 5.75 5.22
N ILE A 19 -22.87 6.86 5.07
CA ILE A 19 -21.72 7.21 5.90
C ILE A 19 -22.10 7.29 7.39
N ILE A 20 -23.24 7.93 7.70
CA ILE A 20 -23.73 8.05 9.09
C ILE A 20 -24.08 6.66 9.66
N ARG A 21 -24.77 5.81 8.88
CA ARG A 21 -25.10 4.44 9.31
C ARG A 21 -23.84 3.59 9.51
N ALA A 22 -22.86 3.75 8.64
CA ALA A 22 -21.61 3.01 8.68
C ALA A 22 -20.77 3.30 9.93
N VAL A 23 -20.82 4.52 10.49
CA VAL A 23 -20.14 4.86 11.75
C VAL A 23 -20.60 3.94 12.89
N ALA A 24 -21.91 3.72 13.02
CA ALA A 24 -22.46 2.83 14.05
C ALA A 24 -21.98 1.38 13.85
N MET A 25 -21.93 0.92 12.60
CA MET A 25 -21.44 -0.41 12.26
C MET A 25 -19.93 -0.56 12.55
N ALA A 26 -19.12 0.43 12.20
CA ALA A 26 -17.68 0.44 12.47
C ALA A 26 -17.37 0.44 13.97
N MET A 27 -18.12 1.22 14.77
CA MET A 27 -18.00 1.21 16.23
C MET A 27 -18.34 -0.15 16.83
N ARG A 28 -19.35 -0.84 16.27
CA ARG A 28 -19.73 -2.19 16.72
C ARG A 28 -18.66 -3.23 16.40
N LYS A 29 -17.97 -3.12 15.26
CA LYS A 29 -16.88 -4.03 14.86
C LYS A 29 -15.63 -3.90 15.73
N ARG A 30 -15.39 -2.72 16.32
CA ARG A 30 -14.22 -2.44 17.20
C ARG A 30 -12.85 -2.69 16.53
N GLU A 31 -12.80 -2.65 15.20
CA GLU A 31 -11.55 -2.79 14.42
C GLU A 31 -10.70 -1.51 14.44
N TYR A 32 -11.34 -0.35 14.67
CA TYR A 32 -10.75 0.97 14.66
C TYR A 32 -11.10 1.73 15.95
N SER A 33 -10.25 2.66 16.36
CA SER A 33 -10.54 3.52 17.50
C SER A 33 -11.71 4.45 17.20
N THR A 34 -12.42 4.88 18.25
CA THR A 34 -13.51 5.85 18.13
C THR A 34 -13.05 7.16 17.49
N ARG A 35 -11.81 7.56 17.76
CA ARG A 35 -11.16 8.72 17.15
C ARG A 35 -11.01 8.55 15.63
N GLU A 36 -10.45 7.43 15.18
CA GLU A 36 -10.27 7.15 13.74
C GLU A 36 -11.61 7.10 13.00
N ILE A 37 -12.64 6.53 13.62
CA ILE A 37 -13.99 6.48 13.03
C ILE A 37 -14.58 7.88 12.91
N ALA A 38 -14.42 8.74 13.92
CA ALA A 38 -14.88 10.12 13.88
C ALA A 38 -14.12 10.94 12.83
N GLU A 39 -12.80 10.78 12.75
CA GLU A 39 -11.96 11.42 11.73
C GLU A 39 -12.41 10.97 10.33
N ALA A 40 -12.60 9.67 10.09
CA ALA A 40 -13.08 9.15 8.82
C ALA A 40 -14.45 9.72 8.41
N ARG A 41 -15.39 9.82 9.36
CA ARG A 41 -16.69 10.47 9.13
C ARG A 41 -16.51 11.93 8.71
N THR A 42 -15.68 12.69 9.43
CA THR A 42 -15.50 14.12 9.13
C THR A 42 -14.85 14.35 7.77
N ILE A 43 -13.92 13.48 7.36
CA ILE A 43 -13.28 13.53 6.05
C ILE A 43 -14.29 13.27 4.93
N LEU A 44 -15.13 12.24 5.05
CA LEU A 44 -16.13 11.92 4.02
C LEU A 44 -17.33 12.88 4.01
N SER A 45 -17.61 13.57 5.12
CA SER A 45 -18.74 14.51 5.20
C SER A 45 -18.49 15.84 4.49
N LYS A 46 -17.22 16.26 4.33
CA LYS A 46 -16.87 17.52 3.68
C LYS A 46 -16.42 17.27 2.24
N PRO A 47 -16.99 17.96 1.22
CA PRO A 47 -16.67 17.70 -0.18
C PRO A 47 -15.18 17.79 -0.52
N ALA A 48 -14.47 18.80 0.00
CA ALA A 48 -13.05 19.01 -0.30
C ALA A 48 -12.15 17.86 0.20
N THR A 49 -12.39 17.38 1.42
CA THR A 49 -11.60 16.28 1.99
C THR A 49 -12.06 14.92 1.47
N ARG A 50 -13.34 14.78 1.09
CA ARG A 50 -13.86 13.60 0.39
C ARG A 50 -13.17 13.43 -0.96
N LEU A 51 -13.02 14.50 -1.74
CA LEU A 51 -12.31 14.47 -3.01
C LEU A 51 -10.87 13.98 -2.85
N ALA A 52 -10.16 14.44 -1.82
CA ALA A 52 -8.81 13.94 -1.52
C ALA A 52 -8.81 12.44 -1.13
N ALA A 53 -9.83 11.98 -0.40
CA ALA A 53 -10.00 10.57 -0.08
C ALA A 53 -10.33 9.71 -1.31
N ASP A 54 -11.04 10.26 -2.29
CA ASP A 54 -11.38 9.60 -3.55
C ASP A 54 -10.13 9.36 -4.38
N PHE A 55 -9.28 10.38 -4.53
CA PHE A 55 -8.02 10.27 -5.27
C PHE A 55 -6.99 9.35 -4.61
N THR A 56 -7.05 9.18 -3.28
CA THR A 56 -6.10 8.36 -2.53
C THR A 56 -6.58 6.93 -2.31
N LEU A 57 -7.79 6.56 -2.77
CA LEU A 57 -8.22 5.17 -2.73
C LEU A 57 -7.38 4.35 -3.72
N PRO A 58 -6.71 3.27 -3.28
CA PRO A 58 -5.92 2.45 -4.18
C PRO A 58 -6.83 1.81 -5.24
N ILE A 59 -6.71 2.30 -6.47
CA ILE A 59 -7.42 1.77 -7.65
C ILE A 59 -6.86 0.40 -8.02
N PHE A 60 -5.57 0.16 -7.72
CA PHE A 60 -4.93 -1.12 -7.95
C PHE A 60 -5.02 -2.00 -6.71
N PRO A 61 -5.31 -3.30 -6.86
CA PRO A 61 -5.20 -4.24 -5.76
C PRO A 61 -3.79 -4.20 -5.19
N ALA A 62 -3.65 -4.46 -3.89
CA ALA A 62 -2.34 -4.57 -3.26
C ALA A 62 -1.46 -5.52 -4.09
N ARG A 63 -0.38 -4.98 -4.68
CA ARG A 63 0.50 -5.78 -5.54
C ARG A 63 1.00 -6.97 -4.73
N LYS A 64 0.86 -8.19 -5.26
CA LYS A 64 1.55 -9.36 -4.72
C LYS A 64 3.03 -9.02 -4.63
N LYS A 65 3.70 -9.42 -3.54
CA LYS A 65 5.13 -9.17 -3.32
C LYS A 65 5.88 -9.52 -4.61
N ILE A 66 6.48 -8.52 -5.23
CA ILE A 66 7.28 -8.71 -6.44
C ILE A 66 8.51 -9.47 -5.97
N THR A 67 8.64 -10.73 -6.37
CA THR A 67 9.85 -11.50 -6.11
C THR A 67 11.00 -10.85 -6.88
N PRO A 68 12.13 -10.52 -6.23
CA PRO A 68 13.31 -10.05 -6.92
C PRO A 68 13.71 -11.03 -8.03
N ILE A 69 14.17 -10.50 -9.16
CA ILE A 69 14.69 -11.33 -10.24
C ILE A 69 16.04 -11.88 -9.75
N GLU A 70 16.08 -13.17 -9.45
CA GLU A 70 17.33 -13.84 -9.13
C GLU A 70 18.08 -14.18 -10.43
N PRO A 71 19.40 -13.96 -10.50
CA PRO A 71 20.17 -14.34 -11.67
C PRO A 71 20.13 -15.87 -11.83
N THR A 72 19.67 -16.35 -12.99
CA THR A 72 19.68 -17.78 -13.34
C THR A 72 21.11 -18.35 -13.38
N VAL A 73 22.10 -17.49 -13.62
CA VAL A 73 23.51 -17.88 -13.69
C VAL A 73 24.19 -17.53 -12.38
N GLN A 74 24.33 -18.52 -11.52
CA GLN A 74 25.27 -18.48 -10.40
C GLN A 74 26.68 -18.65 -10.99
N VAL A 75 27.43 -17.56 -11.18
CA VAL A 75 28.82 -17.66 -11.63
C VAL A 75 29.69 -18.16 -10.48
N SER A 76 29.70 -19.46 -10.25
CA SER A 76 30.61 -20.11 -9.33
C SER A 76 31.99 -20.21 -9.98
N GLY A 77 32.86 -19.22 -9.72
CA GLY A 77 34.29 -19.39 -9.98
C GLY A 77 35.05 -18.23 -10.60
N LEU A 78 34.44 -17.06 -10.80
CA LEU A 78 35.17 -15.82 -11.11
C LEU A 78 35.62 -15.15 -9.80
N THR A 79 36.64 -15.72 -9.17
CA THR A 79 37.35 -15.08 -8.05
C THR A 79 38.53 -14.29 -8.62
N VAL A 80 38.81 -13.10 -8.09
CA VAL A 80 39.96 -12.25 -8.50
C VAL A 80 41.28 -13.03 -8.45
N GLU A 81 41.36 -14.02 -7.55
CA GLU A 81 42.48 -14.95 -7.36
C GLU A 81 42.80 -15.81 -8.60
N LYS A 82 41.85 -16.03 -9.51
CA LYS A 82 42.08 -16.81 -10.75
C LYS A 82 42.55 -15.96 -11.93
N LEU A 83 42.63 -14.63 -11.77
CA LEU A 83 43.16 -13.75 -12.81
C LEU A 83 44.68 -13.87 -12.80
N ASN A 84 45.26 -14.46 -13.84
CA ASN A 84 46.69 -14.46 -14.04
C ASN A 84 47.11 -13.05 -14.54
N PRO A 85 47.82 -12.25 -13.73
CA PRO A 85 48.22 -10.90 -14.11
C PRO A 85 49.19 -10.89 -15.29
N ASN A 86 49.91 -12.00 -15.53
CA ASN A 86 50.99 -12.09 -16.50
C ASN A 86 50.58 -12.90 -17.74
N LYS A 87 49.27 -13.19 -17.93
CA LYS A 87 48.80 -14.02 -19.06
C LYS A 87 49.20 -13.48 -20.43
N TYR A 88 49.44 -12.17 -20.52
CA TYR A 88 49.84 -11.48 -21.74
C TYR A 88 51.22 -10.84 -21.64
N ASP A 89 51.96 -11.09 -20.57
CA ASP A 89 53.35 -10.64 -20.45
C ASP A 89 54.21 -11.55 -21.32
N SER A 90 54.56 -11.06 -22.51
CA SER A 90 55.27 -11.79 -23.56
C SER A 90 56.74 -11.36 -23.68
N LEU A 91 57.33 -10.90 -22.57
CA LEU A 91 58.73 -10.44 -22.48
C LEU A 91 59.67 -11.59 -22.10
#